data_AF-A0A7S3UAP4-F1
#
_entry.id   AF-A0A7S3UAP4-F1
#
_cell.length_a   1.000
_cell.length_b   1.000
_cell.length_c   1.000
_cell.angle_alpha   90.00
_cell.angle_beta   90.00
_cell.angle_gamma   90.00
#
_symmetry.space_group_name_H-M   'P 1'
#
loop_
_entity.id
_entity.type
_entity.pdbx_description
1 polymer ?
#
loop_
_entity_poly.entity_id
_entity_poly.type
_entity_poly.pdbx_seq_one_letter_code
_entity_poly.pdbx_strand_id
1 'polypeptide(L)'
;LMHHGLCGLGDDDEISAATLQQAVRKAKMSAVGRRLKHRGPVKKLKQWRQAACAFSIMESTAFLSRFGLAMNAAVHICADGKHQRQCSISVLGVLASLGTAGQYIAAAVANCPVLPNVNALCGAAISGLTGALAGCASFATDLSAAGCAGNGEYVAGQSPGSLPVRPV
;
A
#
# COMPACT_ATOMS: atom_id res chain seq x y z
N LEU A 1 -20.52 -10.95 -15.84
CA LEU A 1 -19.77 -11.22 -14.58
C LEU A 1 -18.73 -12.28 -14.89
N MET A 2 -17.42 -12.08 -14.84
CA MET A 2 -16.56 -11.03 -14.32
C MET A 2 -15.29 -11.04 -15.19
N HIS A 3 -14.98 -9.93 -15.86
CA HIS A 3 -13.69 -9.68 -16.48
C HIS A 3 -12.95 -8.68 -15.57
N HIS A 4 -11.79 -9.08 -15.04
CA HIS A 4 -10.76 -8.15 -14.61
C HIS A 4 -9.70 -8.09 -15.70
N GLY A 5 -9.89 -7.18 -16.65
CA GLY A 5 -8.81 -6.32 -17.13
C GLY A 5 -8.62 -5.17 -16.13
N LEU A 6 -7.55 -4.40 -16.10
CA LEU A 6 -6.27 -4.36 -16.81
C LEU A 6 -5.49 -3.30 -16.01
N CYS A 7 -4.22 -3.56 -15.66
CA CYS A 7 -3.26 -2.46 -15.58
C CYS A 7 -2.56 -2.48 -16.94
N GLY A 8 -3.28 -1.99 -17.93
CA GLY A 8 -2.75 -1.59 -19.23
C GLY A 8 -3.00 -0.09 -19.32
N LEU A 9 -1.92 0.68 -19.45
CA LEU A 9 -1.95 1.81 -20.35
C LEU A 9 -2.10 1.19 -21.75
N GLY A 10 -3.13 1.60 -22.48
CA GLY A 10 -3.45 1.10 -23.82
C GLY A 10 -2.31 1.32 -24.83
N ASP A 11 -2.35 0.82 -26.05
CA ASP A 11 -3.24 -0.09 -26.79
C ASP A 11 -2.33 -0.71 -27.88
N ASP A 12 -2.71 -1.89 -28.40
CA ASP A 12 -2.27 -2.46 -29.69
C ASP A 12 -0.77 -2.73 -29.93
N ASP A 13 -0.25 -3.89 -29.48
CA ASP A 13 0.41 -4.89 -30.37
C ASP A 13 0.80 -6.19 -29.62
N GLU A 14 0.57 -7.31 -30.30
CA GLU A 14 1.31 -8.59 -30.21
C GLU A 14 1.14 -9.53 -29.00
N ILE A 15 0.17 -10.44 -29.20
CA ILE A 15 0.29 -11.89 -29.05
C ILE A 15 1.76 -12.37 -28.89
N SER A 16 2.06 -13.11 -27.81
CA SER A 16 3.26 -13.98 -27.59
C SER A 16 4.27 -13.58 -26.49
N ALA A 17 3.88 -12.84 -25.46
CA ALA A 17 4.58 -12.87 -24.16
C ALA A 17 3.84 -13.71 -23.09
N ALA A 18 2.50 -13.68 -23.11
CA ALA A 18 1.65 -14.32 -22.12
C ALA A 18 1.73 -15.86 -22.14
N THR A 19 1.80 -16.47 -23.33
CA THR A 19 1.85 -17.94 -23.51
C THR A 19 3.18 -18.51 -23.01
N LEU A 20 4.29 -17.82 -23.31
CA LEU A 20 5.62 -18.18 -22.82
C LEU A 20 5.69 -18.07 -21.29
N GLN A 21 5.13 -16.99 -20.72
CA GLN A 21 5.05 -16.86 -19.27
C GLN A 21 4.17 -17.93 -18.61
N GLN A 22 3.08 -18.36 -19.24
CA GLN A 22 2.25 -19.46 -18.73
C GLN A 22 2.99 -20.80 -18.75
N ALA A 23 3.74 -21.10 -19.83
CA ALA A 23 4.56 -22.31 -19.91
C ALA A 23 5.68 -22.33 -18.86
N VAL A 24 6.39 -21.21 -18.69
CA VAL A 24 7.43 -21.05 -17.67
C VAL A 24 6.84 -21.14 -16.25
N ARG A 25 5.64 -20.60 -16.01
CA ARG A 25 4.92 -20.74 -14.72
C ARG A 25 4.58 -22.20 -14.42
N LYS A 26 4.09 -22.96 -15.40
CA LYS A 26 3.83 -24.41 -15.25
C LYS A 26 5.11 -25.18 -14.95
N ALA A 27 6.20 -24.93 -15.68
CA ALA A 27 7.50 -25.56 -15.45
C ALA A 27 8.11 -25.20 -14.09
N LYS A 28 8.02 -23.93 -13.67
CA LYS A 28 8.46 -23.47 -12.35
C LYS A 28 7.61 -24.05 -11.22
N MET A 29 6.30 -24.23 -11.39
CA MET A 29 5.44 -24.88 -10.38
C MET A 29 5.84 -26.34 -10.15
N SER A 30 6.18 -27.09 -11.21
CA SER A 30 6.69 -28.47 -11.11
C SER A 30 8.06 -28.54 -10.42
N ALA A 31 8.92 -27.54 -10.63
CA ALA A 31 10.21 -27.42 -9.95
C ALA A 31 10.08 -26.98 -8.48
N VAL A 32 9.13 -26.09 -8.18
CA VAL A 32 8.80 -25.65 -6.81
C VAL A 32 8.23 -26.81 -6.00
N GLY A 33 7.36 -27.64 -6.58
CA GLY A 33 6.83 -28.85 -5.93
C GLY A 33 7.94 -29.80 -5.46
N ARG A 34 9.02 -29.96 -6.26
CA ARG A 34 10.19 -30.76 -5.87
C ARG A 34 11.04 -30.10 -4.78
N ARG A 35 11.17 -28.77 -4.76
CA ARG A 35 11.89 -28.05 -3.68
C ARG A 35 11.14 -28.00 -2.36
N LEU A 36 9.81 -27.97 -2.37
CA LEU A 36 9.00 -28.05 -1.15
C LEU A 36 9.12 -29.41 -0.45
N LYS A 37 9.46 -30.48 -1.18
CA LYS A 37 9.72 -31.81 -0.61
C LYS A 37 11.04 -31.90 0.17
N HIS A 38 11.96 -30.94 -0.03
CA HIS A 38 13.27 -30.89 0.65
C HIS A 38 13.40 -29.78 1.71
N ARG A 39 12.40 -28.88 1.87
CA ARG A 39 12.35 -27.97 3.03
C ARG A 39 11.68 -28.69 4.21
N GLY A 40 12.16 -28.44 5.43
CA GLY A 40 11.65 -29.00 6.71
C GLY A 40 10.15 -28.76 6.98
N PRO A 41 9.65 -28.96 8.22
CA PRO A 41 8.27 -29.34 8.50
C PRO A 41 7.24 -28.40 7.87
N VAL A 42 6.67 -28.85 6.74
CA VAL A 42 5.62 -28.19 5.93
C VAL A 42 4.41 -27.74 6.77
N LYS A 43 4.20 -28.39 7.93
CA LYS A 43 3.17 -28.04 8.91
C LYS A 43 3.36 -26.62 9.49
N LYS A 44 4.60 -26.22 9.80
CA LYS A 44 4.87 -24.86 10.33
C LYS A 44 4.58 -23.79 9.29
N LEU A 45 4.92 -24.03 8.02
CA LEU A 45 4.69 -23.08 6.94
C LEU A 45 3.19 -22.85 6.67
N LYS A 46 2.39 -23.94 6.73
CA LYS A 46 0.93 -23.86 6.58
C LYS A 46 0.27 -23.05 7.70
N GLN A 47 0.66 -23.28 8.96
CA GLN A 47 0.14 -22.51 10.09
C GLN A 47 0.52 -21.03 10.01
N TRP A 48 1.76 -20.73 9.63
CA TRP A 48 2.24 -19.35 9.47
C TRP A 48 1.47 -18.60 8.38
N ARG A 49 1.23 -19.26 7.26
CA ARG A 49 0.48 -18.70 6.14
C ARG A 49 -0.98 -18.38 6.50
N GLN A 50 -1.59 -19.24 7.30
CA GLN A 50 -2.96 -19.04 7.78
C GLN A 50 -3.06 -17.85 8.73
N ALA A 51 -2.09 -17.70 9.65
CA ALA A 51 -2.00 -16.52 10.49
C ALA A 51 -1.80 -15.25 9.65
N ALA A 52 -0.85 -15.26 8.69
CA ALA A 52 -0.58 -14.12 7.82
C ALA A 52 -1.80 -13.68 7.00
N CYS A 53 -2.66 -14.62 6.58
CA CYS A 53 -3.93 -14.29 5.92
C CYS A 53 -4.86 -13.49 6.85
N ALA A 54 -5.10 -13.97 8.07
CA ALA A 54 -5.94 -13.26 9.04
C ALA A 54 -5.38 -11.87 9.37
N PHE A 55 -4.07 -11.78 9.61
CA PHE A 55 -3.38 -10.50 9.87
C PHE A 55 -3.49 -9.52 8.71
N SER A 56 -3.40 -9.99 7.46
CA SER A 56 -3.53 -9.11 6.31
C SER A 56 -4.95 -8.56 6.17
N ILE A 57 -5.98 -9.35 6.50
CA ILE A 57 -7.38 -8.90 6.41
C ILE A 57 -7.70 -7.85 7.50
N MET A 58 -7.28 -8.10 8.74
CA MET A 58 -7.49 -7.13 9.83
C MET A 58 -6.76 -5.82 9.56
N GLU A 59 -5.52 -5.89 9.09
CA GLU A 59 -4.72 -4.69 8.83
C GLU A 59 -5.27 -3.91 7.64
N SER A 60 -5.68 -4.59 6.57
CA SER A 60 -6.41 -3.97 5.45
C SER A 60 -7.64 -3.20 5.94
N THR A 61 -8.42 -3.79 6.83
CA THR A 61 -9.65 -3.17 7.35
C THR A 61 -9.32 -1.96 8.21
N ALA A 62 -8.31 -2.06 9.08
CA ALA A 62 -7.86 -0.96 9.91
C ALA A 62 -7.39 0.24 9.08
N PHE A 63 -6.60 0.02 8.04
CA PHE A 63 -6.14 1.09 7.17
C PHE A 63 -7.24 1.68 6.28
N LEU A 64 -8.25 0.89 5.88
CA LEU A 64 -9.43 1.41 5.19
C LEU A 64 -10.27 2.32 6.11
N SER A 65 -10.46 1.95 7.37
CA SER A 65 -11.11 2.81 8.36
C SER A 65 -10.34 4.12 8.54
N ARG A 66 -9.02 4.04 8.66
CA ARG A 66 -8.14 5.21 8.76
C ARG A 66 -8.20 6.08 7.50
N PHE A 67 -8.25 5.47 6.32
CA PHE A 67 -8.43 6.17 5.05
C PHE A 67 -9.74 6.97 5.02
N GLY A 68 -10.86 6.37 5.46
CA GLY A 68 -12.15 7.05 5.52
C GLY A 68 -12.13 8.29 6.42
N LEU A 69 -11.58 8.15 7.63
CA LEU A 69 -11.40 9.27 8.58
C LEU A 69 -10.44 10.33 8.03
N ALA A 70 -9.35 9.91 7.40
CA ALA A 70 -8.37 10.81 6.79
C ALA A 70 -8.98 11.62 5.63
N MET A 71 -9.78 10.98 4.78
CA MET A 71 -10.45 11.65 3.66
C MET A 71 -11.49 12.65 4.14
N ASN A 72 -12.33 12.27 5.10
CA ASN A 72 -13.31 13.19 5.68
C ASN A 72 -12.64 14.42 6.29
N ALA A 73 -11.52 14.24 6.99
CA ALA A 73 -10.77 15.38 7.50
C ALA A 73 -10.10 16.20 6.39
N ALA A 74 -9.58 15.56 5.34
CA ALA A 74 -8.90 16.25 4.24
C ALA A 74 -9.86 17.21 3.51
N VAL A 75 -11.09 16.80 3.23
CA VAL A 75 -12.06 17.68 2.53
C VAL A 75 -12.36 18.95 3.32
N HIS A 76 -12.39 18.88 4.65
CA HIS A 76 -12.59 20.07 5.49
C HIS A 76 -11.33 20.93 5.58
N ILE A 77 -10.16 20.33 5.79
CA ILE A 77 -8.89 21.08 5.91
C ILE A 77 -8.52 21.78 4.60
N CYS A 78 -8.84 21.17 3.46
CA CYS A 78 -8.53 21.71 2.14
C CYS A 78 -9.54 22.76 1.65
N ALA A 79 -10.76 22.84 2.22
CA ALA A 79 -11.83 23.70 1.73
C ALA A 79 -11.51 25.21 1.84
N ASP A 80 -10.90 25.63 2.95
CA ASP A 80 -10.70 27.05 3.25
C ASP A 80 -9.47 27.66 2.53
N GLY A 81 -8.63 26.84 1.90
CA GLY A 81 -7.41 27.28 1.20
C GLY A 81 -6.32 27.89 2.08
N LYS A 82 -6.62 28.23 3.34
CA LYS A 82 -5.71 28.84 4.33
C LYS A 82 -4.72 27.82 4.93
N HIS A 83 -5.07 26.53 4.86
CA HIS A 83 -4.31 25.44 5.47
C HIS A 83 -3.62 24.55 4.43
N GLN A 84 -3.02 25.15 3.39
CA GLN A 84 -2.37 24.44 2.28
C GLN A 84 -1.44 23.32 2.74
N ARG A 85 -0.60 23.61 3.76
CA ARG A 85 0.33 22.61 4.30
C ARG A 85 -0.36 21.44 4.98
N GLN A 86 -1.34 21.71 5.85
CA GLN A 86 -2.11 20.65 6.54
C GLN A 86 -2.98 19.86 5.55
N CYS A 87 -3.44 20.51 4.47
CA CYS A 87 -4.11 19.87 3.35
C CYS A 87 -3.17 18.90 2.63
N SER A 88 -1.95 19.33 2.26
CA SER A 88 -0.95 18.44 1.65
C SER A 88 -0.60 17.25 2.53
N ILE A 89 -0.37 17.46 3.83
CA ILE A 89 -0.10 16.37 4.79
C ILE A 89 -1.29 15.40 4.88
N SER A 90 -2.53 15.93 4.90
CA SER A 90 -3.74 15.09 4.97
C SER A 90 -3.91 14.25 3.71
N VAL A 91 -3.70 14.82 2.52
CA VAL A 91 -3.78 14.09 1.23
C VAL A 91 -2.69 13.02 1.15
N LEU A 92 -1.46 13.33 1.55
CA LEU A 92 -0.38 12.35 1.60
C LEU A 92 -0.67 11.23 2.61
N GLY A 93 -1.28 11.54 3.75
CA GLY A 93 -1.76 10.55 4.72
C GLY A 93 -2.87 9.64 4.18
N VAL A 94 -3.77 10.18 3.36
CA VAL A 94 -4.79 9.41 2.63
C VAL A 94 -4.12 8.41 1.68
N LEU A 95 -3.17 8.88 0.86
CA LEU A 95 -2.44 8.03 -0.09
C LEU A 95 -1.61 6.95 0.63
N ALA A 96 -0.98 7.30 1.75
CA ALA A 96 -0.24 6.37 2.58
C ALA A 96 -1.16 5.26 3.12
N SER A 97 -2.33 5.64 3.66
CA SER A 97 -3.31 4.69 4.20
C SER A 97 -3.87 3.78 3.11
N LEU A 98 -4.18 4.32 1.94
CA LEU A 98 -4.70 3.54 0.81
C LEU A 98 -3.65 2.60 0.21
N GLY A 99 -2.42 3.06 0.02
CA GLY A 99 -1.32 2.23 -0.46
C GLY A 99 -1.02 1.08 0.50
N THR A 100 -1.03 1.37 1.80
CA THR A 100 -0.83 0.35 2.84
C THR A 100 -2.00 -0.63 2.90
N ALA A 101 -3.25 -0.16 2.82
CA ALA A 101 -4.42 -1.04 2.70
C ALA A 101 -4.32 -1.95 1.46
N GLY A 102 -3.99 -1.39 0.30
CA GLY A 102 -3.78 -2.14 -0.94
C GLY A 102 -2.70 -3.22 -0.84
N GLN A 103 -1.60 -2.92 -0.14
CA GLN A 103 -0.56 -3.91 0.17
C GLN A 103 -1.14 -5.10 0.93
N TYR A 104 -1.90 -4.84 1.99
CA TYR A 104 -2.46 -5.91 2.82
C TYR A 104 -3.58 -6.69 2.13
N ILE A 105 -4.40 -6.05 1.30
CA ILE A 105 -5.38 -6.75 0.45
C ILE A 105 -4.65 -7.72 -0.49
N ALA A 106 -3.62 -7.23 -1.19
CA ALA A 106 -2.86 -8.05 -2.13
C ALA A 106 -2.07 -9.16 -1.41
N ALA A 107 -1.56 -8.91 -0.21
CA ALA A 107 -0.93 -9.91 0.64
C ALA A 107 -1.92 -10.99 1.13
N ALA A 108 -3.15 -10.60 1.47
CA ALA A 108 -4.23 -11.55 1.78
C ALA A 108 -4.53 -12.44 0.57
N VAL A 109 -4.66 -11.87 -0.63
CA VAL A 109 -4.86 -12.63 -1.87
C VAL A 109 -3.68 -13.57 -2.17
N ALA A 110 -2.45 -13.21 -1.79
CA ALA A 110 -1.30 -14.08 -1.95
C ALA A 110 -1.26 -15.23 -0.91
N ASN A 111 -1.68 -14.97 0.32
CA ASN A 111 -1.49 -15.88 1.46
C ASN A 111 -2.71 -16.76 1.78
N CYS A 112 -3.93 -16.26 1.61
CA CYS A 112 -5.17 -16.99 1.91
C CYS A 112 -5.42 -18.24 1.03
N PRO A 113 -5.11 -18.25 -0.29
CA PRO A 113 -5.30 -19.46 -1.09
C PRO A 113 -4.24 -20.53 -0.82
N VAL A 114 -4.61 -21.79 -1.11
CA VAL A 114 -3.73 -22.97 -0.94
C VAL A 114 -2.46 -22.85 -1.80
N LEU A 115 -2.56 -22.24 -2.98
CA LEU A 115 -1.42 -21.95 -3.86
C LEU A 115 -1.09 -20.45 -3.85
N PRO A 116 0.20 -20.07 -3.69
CA PRO A 116 0.64 -18.68 -3.76
C PRO A 116 0.40 -18.06 -5.13
N ASN A 117 -0.16 -16.84 -5.12
CA ASN A 117 -0.26 -16.00 -6.29
C ASN A 117 0.89 -14.98 -6.31
N VAL A 118 1.87 -15.20 -7.20
CA VAL A 118 3.04 -14.31 -7.35
C VAL A 118 2.68 -12.93 -7.89
N ASN A 119 1.61 -12.82 -8.69
CA ASN A 119 1.14 -11.53 -9.21
C ASN A 119 0.59 -10.66 -8.07
N ALA A 120 -0.16 -11.26 -7.15
CA ALA A 120 -0.67 -10.58 -5.96
C ALA A 120 0.47 -10.10 -5.05
N LEU A 121 1.54 -10.89 -4.93
CA LEU A 121 2.73 -10.49 -4.17
C LEU A 121 3.43 -9.26 -4.78
N CYS A 122 3.49 -9.18 -6.11
CA CYS A 122 4.04 -8.02 -6.81
C CYS A 122 3.16 -6.78 -6.63
N GLY A 123 1.84 -6.93 -6.74
CA GLY A 123 0.89 -5.86 -6.43
C GLY A 123 1.03 -5.34 -5.00
N ALA A 124 1.22 -6.25 -4.04
CA ALA A 124 1.45 -5.88 -2.64
C ALA A 124 2.71 -5.00 -2.49
N ALA A 125 3.82 -5.38 -3.14
CA ALA A 125 5.07 -4.62 -3.07
C ALA A 125 4.94 -3.22 -3.69
N ILE A 126 4.23 -3.08 -4.82
CA ILE A 126 4.01 -1.78 -5.47
C ILE A 126 3.15 -0.88 -4.59
N SER A 127 2.01 -1.38 -4.11
CA SER A 127 1.13 -0.62 -3.21
C SER A 127 1.84 -0.23 -1.92
N GLY A 128 2.66 -1.13 -1.38
CA GLY A 128 3.51 -0.89 -0.21
C GLY A 128 4.53 0.22 -0.43
N LEU A 129 5.22 0.19 -1.57
CA LEU A 129 6.19 1.22 -1.94
C LEU A 129 5.51 2.59 -2.07
N THR A 130 4.38 2.66 -2.78
CA THR A 130 3.62 3.91 -2.93
C THR A 130 3.14 4.43 -1.58
N GLY A 131 2.64 3.55 -0.70
CA GLY A 131 2.20 3.92 0.64
C GLY A 131 3.33 4.44 1.51
N ALA A 132 4.49 3.77 1.47
CA ALA A 132 5.69 4.18 2.20
C ALA A 132 6.22 5.53 1.72
N LEU A 133 6.30 5.74 0.40
CA LEU A 133 6.73 7.01 -0.19
C LEU A 133 5.80 8.17 0.22
N ALA A 134 4.48 7.96 0.18
CA ALA A 134 3.52 8.95 0.63
C ALA A 134 3.67 9.24 2.14
N GLY A 135 3.93 8.21 2.96
CA GLY A 135 4.27 8.37 4.37
C GLY A 135 5.52 9.22 4.57
N CYS A 136 6.63 8.89 3.89
CA CYS A 136 7.86 9.67 3.92
C CYS A 136 7.65 11.12 3.52
N ALA A 137 6.89 11.38 2.44
CA ALA A 137 6.55 12.73 2.01
C ALA A 137 5.73 13.49 3.06
N SER A 138 4.80 12.81 3.74
CA SER A 138 4.01 13.38 4.84
C SER A 138 4.92 13.82 5.98
N PHE A 139 5.82 12.94 6.42
CA PHE A 139 6.79 13.23 7.48
C PHE A 139 7.76 14.33 7.09
N ALA A 140 8.24 14.36 5.84
CA ALA A 140 9.12 15.42 5.35
C ALA A 140 8.42 16.79 5.35
N THR A 141 7.15 16.84 4.99
CA THR A 141 6.33 18.07 5.01
C THR A 141 6.02 18.54 6.44
N ASP A 142 5.96 17.60 7.39
CA ASP A 142 5.80 17.92 8.81
C ASP A 142 7.11 18.48 9.40
N LEU A 143 8.24 17.82 9.09
CA LEU A 143 9.57 18.25 9.53
C LEU A 143 10.00 19.59 8.93
N SER A 144 9.58 19.88 7.69
CA SER A 144 9.97 21.12 6.99
C SER A 144 9.49 22.39 7.67
N ALA A 145 8.50 22.34 8.58
CA ALA A 145 8.18 23.50 9.41
C ALA A 145 8.60 23.40 10.87
N ALA A 146 9.18 22.27 11.31
CA ALA A 146 9.57 22.09 12.70
C ALA A 146 11.00 22.58 13.01
N GLY A 147 11.88 22.79 12.02
CA GLY A 147 13.14 23.53 12.29
C GLY A 147 14.41 23.12 11.55
N CYS A 148 14.41 23.04 10.22
CA CYS A 148 15.68 22.91 9.47
C CYS A 148 15.93 23.97 8.38
N ALA A 149 15.08 24.98 8.24
CA ALA A 149 15.34 26.10 7.34
C ALA A 149 16.12 27.20 8.08
N GLY A 150 17.42 27.34 7.76
CA GLY A 150 18.28 28.45 8.17
C GLY A 150 18.01 29.76 7.40
N ASN A 151 16.87 29.87 6.73
CA ASN A 151 16.43 31.03 5.97
C ASN A 151 14.90 31.11 6.09
N GLY A 152 14.46 32.11 6.85
CA GLY A 152 13.09 32.29 7.27
C GLY A 152 12.19 32.85 6.18
N GLU A 153 11.55 31.96 5.42
CA GLU A 153 10.21 32.23 4.91
C GLU A 153 9.18 31.59 5.85
N TYR A 154 9.03 32.23 7.01
CA TYR A 154 7.83 32.11 7.82
C TYR A 154 6.70 32.78 7.00
N VAL A 155 5.76 32.01 6.45
CA VAL A 155 4.45 32.56 6.11
C VAL A 155 3.86 33.10 7.42
N ALA A 156 3.78 34.42 7.54
CA ALA A 156 3.22 35.11 8.69
C ALA A 156 1.81 34.60 8.95
N GLY A 157 1.63 33.79 10.00
CA GLY A 157 0.30 33.35 10.45
C GLY A 157 0.20 31.95 11.09
N GLN A 158 1.17 31.04 10.95
CA GLN A 158 1.01 29.67 11.48
C GLN A 158 1.63 29.53 12.88
N SER A 159 0.80 29.70 13.90
CA SER A 159 1.20 29.51 15.30
C SER A 159 1.54 28.03 15.57
N PRO A 160 2.71 27.70 16.16
CA PRO A 160 3.21 26.34 16.37
C PRO A 160 2.38 25.51 17.37
N GLY A 161 1.38 26.11 18.04
CA GLY A 161 0.47 25.46 18.97
C GLY A 161 -0.84 24.92 18.36
N SER A 162 -1.00 24.95 17.03
CA SER A 162 -2.25 24.58 16.35
C SER A 162 -2.23 23.20 15.68
N LEU A 163 -1.39 22.27 16.18
CA LEU A 163 -1.53 20.86 15.84
C LEU A 163 -2.72 20.30 16.64
N PRO A 164 -3.90 20.03 16.03
CA PRO A 164 -4.82 19.11 16.64
C PRO A 164 -4.09 17.76 16.71
N VAL A 165 -3.74 17.34 17.92
CA VAL A 165 -3.47 15.93 18.20
C VAL A 165 -4.70 15.20 17.68
N ARG A 166 -4.59 14.45 16.58
CA ARG A 166 -5.68 13.58 16.13
C ARG A 166 -5.82 12.49 17.19
N PRO A 167 -6.88 12.47 18.04
CA PRO A 167 -7.19 11.25 18.76
C PRO A 167 -7.57 10.18 17.73
N VAL A 168 -7.22 8.96 18.11
CA VAL A 168 -7.25 7.69 17.37
C VAL A 168 -8.45 7.52 16.46
#